data_AF-A0A6L6PN83-F1
#
_entry.id   AF-A0A6L6PN83-F1
#
_cell.length_a   1.000
_cell.length_b   1.000
_cell.length_c   1.000
_cell.angle_alpha   90.00
_cell.angle_beta   90.00
_cell.angle_gamma   90.00
#
_symmetry.space_group_name_H-M   'P 1'
#
loop_
_entity.id
_entity.type
_entity.pdbx_description
1 polymer ?
#
loop_
_entity_poly.entity_id
_entity_poly.type
_entity_poly.pdbx_seq_one_letter_code
_entity_poly.pdbx_strand_id
1 'polypeptide(L)'
;MLTTFFYPYFLLIYGASWNVQQSLEGMGIRSSSFVEYDGGGHVMSSYWSPGQALLPIMGLLVVLTLALSMSIVLAGYILRRKTGAALAILLLCLPGVLNLLSLWPVMPLIPDTFVISGNGVLGSGWGISPLLGLGVLAGWSGLILLSDLLRLGENFGHVYDHFWCVSGVVAAIFFVADSQVGEHSRDLQDSVSTVQQASAYLSRQAITYDQWCSANQQQNSASCRWAANVQQKLLDYSTQGAKLYREFGPRSASDVYSVYGRRVEPTEVAAIRTEIMSYNAIICPIKQLGPGVWQLTQSARCLMTPAEYCFAFPEPLRGKIKSDQIGETAALSSECIVPALVALRERQEKLLNKVSEDLNAKHYRWIYYLLFSLVVGGKIAISTVKLLAMHLRTETESRRSLYLLKQFRSLALLLSRYCFSAVRRYMVWGRGQMRKARIYFRLIRRQHQRKIDH
;
A
#
# COMPACT_ATOMS: atom_id res chain seq x y z
N MET A 1 17.47 -13.83 -29.24
CA MET A 1 16.94 -15.17 -28.89
C MET A 1 17.07 -15.45 -27.40
N LEU A 2 18.27 -15.40 -26.80
CA LEU A 2 18.41 -15.65 -25.36
C LEU A 2 17.72 -14.57 -24.49
N THR A 3 17.95 -13.29 -24.82
CA THR A 3 17.31 -12.14 -24.16
C THR A 3 15.79 -12.19 -24.27
N THR A 4 15.28 -12.49 -25.46
CA THR A 4 13.83 -12.66 -25.70
C THR A 4 13.26 -13.86 -24.96
N PHE A 5 13.97 -14.98 -24.84
CA PHE A 5 13.51 -16.11 -24.04
C PHE A 5 13.39 -15.77 -22.54
N PHE A 6 14.37 -15.03 -21.99
CA PHE A 6 14.40 -14.71 -20.56
C PHE A 6 13.56 -13.49 -20.15
N TYR A 7 13.15 -12.66 -21.09
CA TYR A 7 12.34 -11.47 -20.88
C TYR A 7 11.13 -11.66 -19.94
N PRO A 8 10.25 -12.67 -20.10
CA PRO A 8 9.09 -12.84 -19.22
C PRO A 8 9.48 -13.09 -17.76
N TYR A 9 10.56 -13.85 -17.49
CA TYR A 9 11.02 -14.10 -16.12
C TYR A 9 11.62 -12.84 -15.51
N PHE A 10 12.40 -12.09 -16.29
CA PHE A 10 12.94 -10.80 -15.86
C PHE A 10 11.82 -9.83 -15.50
N LEU A 11 10.81 -9.68 -16.37
CA LEU A 11 9.69 -8.78 -16.16
C LEU A 11 8.88 -9.14 -14.91
N LEU A 12 8.62 -10.43 -14.68
CA LEU A 12 7.94 -10.92 -13.48
C LEU A 12 8.73 -10.58 -12.20
N ILE A 13 10.03 -10.86 -12.18
CA ILE A 13 10.88 -10.59 -11.01
C ILE A 13 11.05 -9.08 -10.78
N TYR A 14 11.22 -8.31 -11.85
CA TYR A 14 11.36 -6.86 -11.79
C TYR A 14 10.09 -6.20 -11.24
N GLY A 15 8.92 -6.56 -11.79
CA GLY A 15 7.63 -6.07 -11.29
C GLY A 15 7.37 -6.48 -9.84
N ALA A 16 7.64 -7.75 -9.49
CA ALA A 16 7.53 -8.22 -8.11
C ALA A 16 8.42 -7.41 -7.15
N SER A 17 9.65 -7.08 -7.57
CA SER A 17 10.58 -6.29 -6.76
C SER A 17 10.07 -4.88 -6.48
N TRP A 18 9.39 -4.25 -7.45
CA TRP A 18 8.78 -2.93 -7.27
C TRP A 18 7.67 -2.95 -6.24
N ASN A 19 6.84 -3.99 -6.29
CA ASN A 19 5.73 -4.16 -5.36
C ASN A 19 6.22 -4.44 -3.93
N VAL A 20 7.27 -5.25 -3.78
CA VAL A 20 7.92 -5.47 -2.48
C VAL A 20 8.55 -4.17 -1.96
N GLN A 21 9.29 -3.43 -2.79
CA GLN A 21 9.91 -2.17 -2.37
C GLN A 21 8.86 -1.14 -1.95
N GLN A 22 7.80 -0.94 -2.72
CA GLN A 22 6.69 -0.04 -2.37
C GLN A 22 6.05 -0.45 -1.04
N SER A 23 5.86 -1.76 -0.80
CA SER A 23 5.27 -2.26 0.44
C SER A 23 6.21 -2.07 1.64
N LEU A 24 7.52 -2.28 1.48
CA LEU A 24 8.52 -2.06 2.53
C LEU A 24 8.68 -0.57 2.87
N GLU A 25 8.55 0.30 1.87
CA GLU A 25 8.60 1.75 2.05
C GLU A 25 7.34 2.26 2.76
N GLY A 26 6.16 1.76 2.39
CA GLY A 26 4.91 2.07 3.08
C GLY A 26 4.87 1.59 4.54
N MET A 27 5.60 0.53 4.89
CA MET A 27 5.78 0.10 6.30
C MET A 27 6.88 0.87 7.04
N GLY A 28 7.62 1.77 6.38
CA GLY A 28 8.78 2.45 6.97
C GLY A 28 9.97 1.53 7.28
N ILE A 29 9.98 0.29 6.79
CA ILE A 29 11.06 -0.68 7.01
C ILE A 29 12.28 -0.33 6.15
N ARG A 30 12.04 0.19 4.94
CA ARG A 30 13.11 0.49 3.99
C ARG A 30 12.79 1.71 3.15
N SER A 31 13.70 2.69 3.15
CA SER A 31 13.57 3.89 2.31
C SER A 31 14.18 3.69 0.91
N SER A 32 13.61 4.37 -0.09
CA SER A 32 14.21 4.60 -1.40
C SER A 32 15.04 5.91 -1.47
N SER A 33 15.11 6.65 -0.35
CA SER A 33 16.01 7.80 -0.19
C SER A 33 17.39 7.36 0.29
N PHE A 34 18.43 7.84 -0.37
CA PHE A 34 19.83 7.60 -0.02
C PHE A 34 20.46 8.88 0.48
N VAL A 35 21.39 8.72 1.42
CA VAL A 35 22.16 9.81 2.02
C VAL A 35 23.63 9.59 1.65
N GLU A 36 24.26 10.62 1.11
CA GLU A 36 25.67 10.62 0.75
C GLU A 36 26.47 11.30 1.86
N TYR A 37 27.53 10.62 2.31
CA TYR A 37 28.39 11.08 3.40
C TYR A 37 29.77 11.48 2.86
N ASP A 38 30.38 12.51 3.43
CA ASP A 38 31.78 12.83 3.17
C ASP A 38 32.74 11.83 3.84
N GLY A 39 34.04 11.95 3.57
CA GLY A 39 35.07 11.13 4.21
C GLY A 39 35.20 11.35 5.74
N GLY A 40 34.54 12.37 6.30
CA GLY A 40 34.43 12.66 7.72
C GLY A 40 33.12 12.18 8.37
N GLY A 41 32.21 11.56 7.61
CA GLY A 41 30.91 11.09 8.10
C GLY A 41 29.80 12.15 8.16
N HIS A 42 29.99 13.33 7.58
CA HIS A 42 28.94 14.36 7.48
C HIS A 42 28.06 14.12 6.24
N VAL A 43 26.77 14.38 6.38
CA VAL A 43 25.81 14.29 5.27
C VAL A 43 26.08 15.42 4.27
N MET A 44 26.51 15.08 3.06
CA MET A 44 26.72 16.04 1.97
C MET A 44 25.47 16.23 1.12
N SER A 45 24.76 15.14 0.82
CA SER A 45 23.61 15.17 -0.07
C SER A 45 22.61 14.07 0.27
N SER A 46 21.37 14.22 -0.18
CA SER A 46 20.40 13.14 -0.19
C SER A 46 19.74 13.09 -1.55
N TYR A 47 19.63 11.90 -2.14
CA TYR A 47 18.96 11.70 -3.43
C TYR A 47 17.98 10.54 -3.35
N TRP A 48 17.00 10.54 -4.25
CA TRP A 48 15.96 9.52 -4.32
C TRP A 48 16.18 8.63 -5.53
N SER A 49 16.27 7.31 -5.31
CA SER A 49 16.54 6.34 -6.38
C SER A 49 15.84 4.99 -6.11
N PRO A 50 14.54 4.85 -6.44
CA PRO A 50 13.81 3.60 -6.30
C PRO A 50 14.45 2.43 -7.05
N GLY A 51 15.01 2.70 -8.24
CA GLY A 51 15.69 1.68 -9.05
C GLY A 51 16.90 1.08 -8.35
N GLN A 52 17.70 1.89 -7.64
CA GLN A 52 18.82 1.41 -6.84
C GLN A 52 18.35 0.67 -5.59
N ALA A 53 17.29 1.15 -4.93
CA ALA A 53 16.68 0.44 -3.81
C ALA A 53 16.16 -0.94 -4.23
N LEU A 54 15.68 -1.09 -5.47
CA LEU A 54 15.13 -2.34 -5.99
C LEU A 54 16.15 -3.49 -6.10
N LEU A 55 17.40 -3.17 -6.45
CA LEU A 55 18.41 -4.16 -6.85
C LEU A 55 18.62 -5.32 -5.86
N PRO A 56 18.79 -5.10 -4.54
CA PRO A 56 18.95 -6.22 -3.60
C PRO A 56 17.69 -7.09 -3.47
N ILE A 57 16.48 -6.50 -3.55
CA ILE A 57 15.23 -7.27 -3.55
C ILE A 57 15.16 -8.14 -4.81
N MET A 58 15.47 -7.55 -5.95
CA MET A 58 15.51 -8.25 -7.23
C MET A 58 16.52 -9.41 -7.19
N GLY A 59 17.74 -9.18 -6.68
CA GLY A 59 18.75 -10.21 -6.50
C GLY A 59 18.27 -11.37 -5.62
N LEU A 60 17.61 -11.08 -4.49
CA LEU A 60 17.02 -12.08 -3.62
C LEU A 60 15.92 -12.89 -4.33
N LEU A 61 15.04 -12.22 -5.07
CA LEU A 61 13.96 -12.87 -5.82
C LEU A 61 14.48 -13.74 -6.96
N VAL A 62 15.57 -13.35 -7.63
CA VAL A 62 16.26 -14.20 -8.61
C VAL A 62 16.75 -15.49 -7.96
N VAL A 63 17.46 -15.38 -6.83
CA VAL A 63 17.98 -16.56 -6.10
C VAL A 63 16.84 -17.46 -5.64
N LEU A 64 15.76 -16.89 -5.08
CA LEU A 64 14.58 -17.63 -4.66
C LEU A 64 13.90 -18.34 -5.84
N THR A 65 13.74 -17.67 -6.98
CA THR A 65 13.11 -18.24 -8.17
C THR A 65 13.94 -19.40 -8.75
N LEU A 66 15.27 -19.29 -8.73
CA LEU A 66 16.18 -20.37 -9.13
C LEU A 66 16.12 -21.57 -8.16
N ALA A 67 16.09 -21.32 -6.85
CA ALA A 67 15.94 -22.39 -5.86
C ALA A 67 14.56 -23.09 -6.00
N LEU A 68 13.53 -22.30 -6.27
CA LEU A 68 12.17 -22.78 -6.47
C LEU A 68 12.03 -23.60 -7.75
N SER A 69 12.62 -23.16 -8.87
CA SER A 69 12.60 -23.92 -10.12
C SER A 69 13.25 -25.30 -9.97
N MET A 70 14.38 -25.38 -9.25
CA MET A 70 15.00 -26.66 -8.90
C MET A 70 14.08 -27.53 -8.02
N SER A 71 13.39 -26.91 -7.05
CA SER A 71 12.43 -27.61 -6.17
C SER A 71 11.21 -28.14 -6.93
N ILE A 72 10.71 -27.40 -7.92
CA ILE A 72 9.61 -27.82 -8.80
C ILE A 72 10.03 -29.02 -9.65
N VAL A 73 11.23 -28.99 -10.23
CA VAL A 73 11.75 -30.15 -11.01
C VAL A 73 11.91 -31.38 -10.12
N LEU A 74 12.39 -31.19 -8.89
CA LEU A 74 12.52 -32.28 -7.92
C LEU A 74 11.15 -32.82 -7.49
N ALA A 75 10.17 -31.96 -7.26
CA ALA A 75 8.78 -32.36 -7.00
C ALA A 75 8.20 -33.17 -8.17
N GLY A 76 8.38 -32.71 -9.42
CA GLY A 76 8.02 -33.46 -10.62
C GLY A 76 8.68 -34.84 -10.68
N TYR A 77 9.96 -34.93 -10.32
CA TYR A 77 10.66 -36.21 -10.22
C TYR A 77 10.08 -37.13 -9.14
N ILE A 78 9.73 -36.62 -7.97
CA ILE A 78 9.08 -37.41 -6.91
C ILE A 78 7.75 -37.97 -7.40
N LEU A 79 6.96 -37.14 -8.08
CA LEU A 79 5.66 -37.52 -8.62
C LEU A 79 5.78 -38.64 -9.66
N ARG A 80 6.60 -38.47 -10.71
CA ARG A 80 6.62 -39.40 -11.87
C ARG A 80 8.02 -39.69 -12.44
N ARG A 81 9.07 -39.60 -11.63
CA ARG A 81 10.49 -39.82 -12.02
C ARG A 81 10.90 -38.93 -13.21
N LYS A 82 11.59 -39.49 -14.21
CA LYS A 82 12.12 -38.74 -15.37
C LYS A 82 11.04 -38.04 -16.18
N THR A 83 9.87 -38.67 -16.36
CA THR A 83 8.77 -38.06 -17.14
C THR A 83 8.16 -36.87 -16.42
N GLY A 84 8.01 -36.96 -15.09
CA GLY A 84 7.54 -35.83 -14.27
C GLY A 84 8.55 -34.68 -14.24
N ALA A 85 9.85 -34.97 -14.13
CA ALA A 85 10.90 -33.95 -14.23
C ALA A 85 10.93 -33.28 -15.61
N ALA A 86 10.80 -34.06 -16.69
CA ALA A 86 10.75 -33.52 -18.05
C ALA A 86 9.52 -32.62 -18.27
N LEU A 87 8.35 -33.02 -17.76
CA LEU A 87 7.15 -32.19 -17.81
C LEU A 87 7.32 -30.88 -17.02
N ALA A 88 7.93 -30.95 -15.83
CA ALA A 88 8.21 -29.76 -15.02
C ALA A 88 9.15 -28.79 -15.74
N ILE A 89 10.22 -29.29 -16.37
CA ILE A 89 11.14 -28.47 -17.18
C ILE A 89 10.40 -27.86 -18.37
N LEU A 90 9.57 -28.64 -19.07
CA LEU A 90 8.79 -28.15 -20.21
C LEU A 90 7.87 -26.99 -19.79
N LEU A 91 7.16 -27.13 -18.67
CA LEU A 91 6.29 -26.10 -18.11
C LEU A 91 7.08 -24.87 -17.67
N LEU A 92 8.24 -25.06 -17.03
CA LEU A 92 9.11 -23.95 -16.64
C LEU A 92 9.66 -23.18 -17.83
N CYS A 93 9.90 -23.83 -18.98
CA CYS A 93 10.35 -23.17 -20.21
C CYS A 93 9.22 -22.49 -20.99
N LEU A 94 7.96 -22.84 -20.71
CA LEU A 94 6.80 -22.40 -21.49
C LEU A 94 6.69 -20.87 -21.64
N PRO A 95 6.85 -20.05 -20.58
CA PRO A 95 6.81 -18.59 -20.73
C PRO A 95 7.81 -18.06 -21.74
N GLY A 96 9.05 -18.58 -21.70
CA GLY A 96 10.10 -18.18 -22.62
C GLY A 96 9.83 -18.61 -24.07
N VAL A 97 9.28 -19.81 -24.26
CA VAL A 97 8.88 -20.29 -25.60
C VAL A 97 7.72 -19.45 -26.16
N LEU A 98 6.69 -19.17 -25.36
CA LEU A 98 5.58 -18.31 -25.78
C LEU A 98 6.05 -16.90 -26.13
N ASN A 99 7.03 -16.35 -25.40
CA ASN A 99 7.58 -15.03 -25.73
C ASN A 99 8.41 -15.05 -27.03
N LEU A 100 9.11 -16.15 -27.33
CA LEU A 100 9.79 -16.32 -28.63
C LEU A 100 8.80 -16.40 -29.80
N LEU A 101 7.60 -16.93 -29.56
CA LEU A 101 6.51 -16.98 -30.54
C LEU A 101 5.69 -15.69 -30.59
N SER A 102 6.05 -14.65 -29.81
CA SER A 102 5.28 -13.42 -29.64
C SER A 102 3.83 -13.64 -29.16
N LEU A 103 3.57 -14.77 -28.49
CA LEU A 103 2.27 -15.13 -27.89
C LEU A 103 2.18 -14.73 -26.41
N TRP A 104 3.26 -14.23 -25.82
CA TRP A 104 3.27 -13.82 -24.42
C TRP A 104 2.58 -12.47 -24.22
N PRO A 105 1.62 -12.36 -23.28
CA PRO A 105 0.90 -11.12 -23.07
C PRO A 105 1.79 -10.03 -22.46
N VAL A 106 1.59 -8.78 -22.92
CA VAL A 106 2.17 -7.60 -22.28
C VAL A 106 1.36 -7.30 -21.02
N MET A 107 1.97 -7.53 -19.85
CA MET A 107 1.31 -7.30 -18.55
C MET A 107 1.89 -6.07 -17.85
N PRO A 108 1.05 -5.12 -17.37
CA PRO A 108 1.50 -3.99 -16.57
C PRO A 108 1.83 -4.43 -15.13
N LEU A 109 3.06 -4.94 -14.96
CA LEU A 109 3.55 -5.50 -13.69
C LEU A 109 4.24 -4.47 -12.79
N ILE A 110 4.55 -3.29 -13.35
CA ILE A 110 5.17 -2.16 -12.65
C ILE A 110 4.02 -1.25 -12.16
N PRO A 111 4.08 -0.72 -10.93
CA PRO A 111 3.07 0.23 -10.45
C PRO A 111 3.10 1.54 -11.26
N ASP A 112 1.92 2.06 -11.61
CA ASP A 112 1.80 3.31 -12.39
C ASP A 112 2.27 4.55 -11.62
N THR A 113 2.19 4.51 -10.29
CA THR A 113 2.69 5.56 -9.40
C THR A 113 3.50 4.95 -8.26
N PHE A 114 4.64 5.56 -7.95
CA PHE A 114 5.44 5.22 -6.77
C PHE A 114 5.28 6.35 -5.76
N VAL A 115 4.74 6.03 -4.59
CA VAL A 115 4.48 7.04 -3.55
C VAL A 115 5.51 6.91 -2.45
N ILE A 116 6.32 7.95 -2.29
CA ILE A 116 7.36 8.06 -1.26
C ILE A 116 6.68 8.28 0.08
N SER A 117 7.00 7.45 1.08
CA SER A 117 6.47 7.59 2.45
C SER A 117 4.93 7.72 2.53
N GLY A 118 4.22 7.23 1.52
CA GLY A 118 2.77 7.33 1.43
C GLY A 118 2.08 6.07 1.93
N ASN A 119 1.15 6.23 2.87
CA ASN A 119 0.36 5.12 3.38
C ASN A 119 -0.70 4.71 2.34
N GLY A 120 -0.89 3.39 2.16
CA GLY A 120 -2.06 2.81 1.52
C GLY A 120 -2.01 2.52 0.02
N VAL A 121 -0.88 2.83 -0.63
CA VAL A 121 -0.57 2.32 -1.97
C VAL A 121 0.18 1.00 -1.81
N LEU A 122 -0.56 -0.10 -1.77
CA LEU A 122 0.00 -1.38 -2.23
C LEU A 122 0.34 -1.19 -3.70
N GLY A 123 1.45 -1.79 -4.18
CA GLY A 123 1.75 -1.73 -5.62
C GLY A 123 0.60 -2.30 -6.47
N SER A 124 0.76 -2.35 -7.79
CA SER A 124 -0.35 -2.75 -8.68
C SER A 124 -0.87 -4.15 -8.31
N GLY A 125 -2.21 -4.34 -8.33
CA GLY A 125 -2.81 -5.65 -8.04
C GLY A 125 -2.24 -6.75 -8.94
N TRP A 126 -1.99 -6.42 -10.21
CA TRP A 126 -1.27 -7.29 -11.16
C TRP A 126 0.20 -7.50 -10.81
N GLY A 127 0.86 -6.53 -10.20
CA GLY A 127 2.25 -6.59 -9.78
C GLY A 127 2.51 -7.44 -8.53
N ILE A 128 1.49 -7.69 -7.71
CA ILE A 128 1.55 -8.65 -6.58
C ILE A 128 1.34 -10.09 -7.05
N SER A 129 0.59 -10.32 -8.14
CA SER A 129 0.30 -11.65 -8.68
C SER A 129 1.52 -12.56 -8.90
N PRO A 130 2.68 -12.08 -9.40
CA PRO A 130 3.89 -12.90 -9.49
C PRO A 130 4.36 -13.44 -8.14
N LEU A 131 4.31 -12.61 -7.08
CA LEU A 131 4.72 -13.03 -5.73
C LEU A 131 3.75 -14.10 -5.18
N LEU A 132 2.45 -13.93 -5.41
CA LEU A 132 1.46 -14.94 -5.03
C LEU A 132 1.67 -16.24 -5.82
N GLY A 133 1.97 -16.16 -7.11
CA GLY A 133 2.30 -17.32 -7.94
C GLY A 133 3.55 -18.05 -7.45
N LEU A 134 4.62 -17.32 -7.11
CA LEU A 134 5.82 -17.89 -6.49
C LEU A 134 5.49 -18.56 -5.14
N GLY A 135 4.62 -17.96 -4.33
CA GLY A 135 4.15 -18.54 -3.08
C GLY A 135 3.35 -19.84 -3.28
N VAL A 136 2.39 -19.88 -4.22
CA VAL A 136 1.67 -21.11 -4.57
C VAL A 136 2.63 -22.22 -5.01
N LEU A 137 3.58 -21.89 -5.89
CA LEU A 137 4.57 -22.85 -6.38
C LEU A 137 5.51 -23.34 -5.27
N ALA A 138 5.90 -22.46 -4.34
CA ALA A 138 6.71 -22.80 -3.18
C ALA A 138 5.96 -23.71 -2.20
N GLY A 139 4.70 -23.40 -1.89
CA GLY A 139 3.84 -24.24 -1.05
C GLY A 139 3.60 -25.61 -1.67
N TRP A 140 3.34 -25.64 -2.98
CA TRP A 140 3.12 -26.89 -3.73
C TRP A 140 4.37 -27.79 -3.74
N SER A 141 5.50 -27.25 -4.19
CA SER A 141 6.75 -28.02 -4.28
C SER A 141 7.27 -28.42 -2.90
N GLY A 142 7.21 -27.52 -1.93
CA GLY A 142 7.62 -27.76 -0.55
C GLY A 142 6.82 -28.88 0.12
N LEU A 143 5.49 -28.90 -0.06
CA LEU A 143 4.67 -29.95 0.54
C LEU A 143 4.83 -31.31 -0.14
N ILE A 144 5.04 -31.37 -1.45
CA ILE A 144 5.39 -32.62 -2.15
C ILE A 144 6.71 -33.18 -1.60
N LEU A 145 7.73 -32.33 -1.45
CA LEU A 145 9.00 -32.72 -0.86
C LEU A 145 8.82 -33.23 0.57
N LEU A 146 8.05 -32.52 1.38
CA LEU A 146 7.75 -32.91 2.75
C LEU A 146 7.02 -34.26 2.79
N SER A 147 6.06 -34.49 1.88
CA SER A 147 5.32 -35.75 1.78
C SER A 147 6.21 -36.93 1.42
N ASP A 148 7.22 -36.74 0.56
CA ASP A 148 8.19 -37.79 0.19
C ASP A 148 9.17 -38.08 1.33
N LEU A 149 9.56 -37.06 2.09
CA LEU A 149 10.50 -37.18 3.21
C LEU A 149 9.86 -37.81 4.45
N LEU A 150 8.68 -37.32 4.85
CA LEU A 150 8.01 -37.69 6.10
C LEU A 150 6.93 -38.76 5.95
N ARG A 151 6.58 -39.16 4.72
CA ARG A 151 5.45 -40.08 4.42
C ARG A 151 4.17 -39.63 5.11
N LEU A 152 3.73 -38.42 4.78
CA LEU A 152 2.51 -37.84 5.31
C LEU A 152 1.31 -38.75 4.96
N GLY A 153 0.69 -39.34 5.98
CA GLY A 153 -0.50 -40.18 5.82
C GLY A 153 -1.78 -39.36 5.61
N GLU A 154 -2.92 -40.03 5.47
CA GLU A 154 -4.20 -39.37 5.19
C GLU A 154 -4.63 -38.39 6.29
N ASN A 155 -4.27 -38.67 7.55
CA ASN A 155 -4.54 -37.80 8.71
C ASN A 155 -3.91 -36.41 8.57
N PHE A 156 -2.74 -36.30 7.93
CA PHE A 156 -2.13 -34.99 7.67
C PHE A 156 -3.00 -34.14 6.74
N GLY A 157 -3.65 -34.78 5.77
CA GLY A 157 -4.62 -34.11 4.90
C GLY A 157 -5.77 -33.47 5.69
N HIS A 158 -6.33 -34.19 6.65
CA HIS A 158 -7.41 -33.68 7.51
C HIS A 158 -6.95 -32.51 8.41
N VAL A 159 -5.74 -32.61 8.99
CA VAL A 159 -5.16 -31.50 9.77
C VAL A 159 -4.94 -30.27 8.89
N TYR A 160 -4.41 -30.46 7.68
CA TYR A 160 -4.21 -29.37 6.74
C TYR A 160 -5.53 -28.71 6.31
N ASP A 161 -6.60 -29.49 6.20
CA ASP A 161 -7.93 -28.98 5.87
C ASP A 161 -8.44 -28.00 6.93
N HIS A 162 -8.15 -28.21 8.22
CA HIS A 162 -8.42 -27.22 9.26
C HIS A 162 -7.64 -25.91 9.03
N PHE A 163 -6.34 -25.98 8.75
CA PHE A 163 -5.53 -24.80 8.44
C PHE A 163 -6.04 -24.05 7.20
N TRP A 164 -6.42 -24.78 6.15
CA TRP A 164 -7.02 -24.23 4.93
C TRP A 164 -8.32 -23.50 5.24
N CYS A 165 -9.23 -24.13 6.00
CA CYS A 165 -10.51 -23.54 6.38
C CYS A 165 -10.33 -22.27 7.22
N VAL A 166 -9.48 -22.31 8.25
CA VAL A 166 -9.18 -21.13 9.09
C VAL A 166 -8.59 -20.00 8.24
N SER A 167 -7.66 -20.32 7.34
CA SER A 167 -7.09 -19.32 6.43
C SER A 167 -8.15 -18.76 5.46
N GLY A 168 -9.08 -19.58 4.99
CA GLY A 168 -10.22 -19.11 4.18
C GLY A 168 -11.10 -18.11 4.94
N VAL A 169 -11.41 -18.39 6.22
CA VAL A 169 -12.20 -17.49 7.08
C VAL A 169 -11.46 -16.17 7.31
N VAL A 170 -10.16 -16.21 7.62
CA VAL A 170 -9.36 -14.98 7.80
C VAL A 170 -9.29 -14.16 6.50
N ALA A 171 -9.17 -14.82 5.34
CA ALA A 171 -9.21 -14.14 4.05
C ALA A 171 -10.58 -13.46 3.79
N ALA A 172 -11.68 -14.11 4.19
CA ALA A 172 -13.01 -13.51 4.11
C ALA A 172 -13.16 -12.28 5.02
N ILE A 173 -12.63 -12.34 6.24
CA ILE A 173 -12.60 -11.18 7.15
C ILE A 173 -11.82 -10.01 6.54
N PHE A 174 -10.65 -10.28 5.95
CA PHE A 174 -9.86 -9.24 5.28
C PHE A 174 -10.55 -8.66 4.06
N PHE A 175 -11.28 -9.47 3.29
CA PHE A 175 -12.10 -8.97 2.19
C PHE A 175 -13.19 -8.01 2.68
N VAL A 176 -13.90 -8.34 3.76
CA VAL A 176 -14.90 -7.46 4.37
C VAL A 176 -14.24 -6.17 4.89
N ALA A 177 -13.10 -6.29 5.59
CA ALA A 177 -12.36 -5.12 6.06
C ALA A 177 -11.90 -4.21 4.90
N ASP A 178 -11.40 -4.79 3.81
CA ASP A 178 -10.98 -4.05 2.60
C ASP A 178 -12.17 -3.34 1.93
N SER A 179 -13.37 -3.91 1.98
CA SER A 179 -14.58 -3.27 1.46
C SER A 179 -14.99 -2.02 2.24
N GLN A 180 -14.70 -1.97 3.55
CA GLN A 180 -14.98 -0.82 4.41
C GLN A 180 -13.97 0.34 4.23
N VAL A 181 -12.73 0.05 3.83
CA VAL A 181 -11.71 1.10 3.60
C VAL A 181 -12.16 2.10 2.52
N GLY A 182 -12.83 1.61 1.48
CA GLY A 182 -13.40 2.44 0.43
C GLY A 182 -14.52 3.35 0.93
N GLU A 183 -15.32 2.86 1.87
CA GLU A 183 -16.42 3.60 2.50
C GLU A 183 -15.90 4.76 3.36
N HIS A 184 -14.90 4.53 4.22
CA HIS A 184 -14.31 5.60 5.04
C HIS A 184 -13.68 6.72 4.18
N SER A 185 -13.05 6.35 3.05
CA SER A 185 -12.47 7.33 2.12
C SER A 185 -13.56 8.15 1.42
N ARG A 186 -14.68 7.50 1.05
CA ARG A 186 -15.84 8.15 0.46
C ARG A 186 -16.54 9.08 1.45
N ASP A 187 -16.77 8.63 2.68
CA ASP A 187 -17.33 9.43 3.77
C ASP A 187 -16.50 10.68 4.05
N LEU A 188 -15.18 10.58 3.98
CA LEU A 188 -14.28 11.71 4.13
C LEU A 188 -14.48 12.72 2.98
N GLN A 189 -14.55 12.24 1.74
CA GLN A 189 -14.74 13.08 0.56
C GLN A 189 -16.11 13.75 0.56
N ASP A 190 -17.16 13.03 0.95
CA ASP A 190 -18.52 13.55 1.10
C ASP A 190 -18.53 14.65 2.18
N SER A 191 -17.90 14.42 3.33
CA SER A 191 -17.78 15.42 4.38
C SER A 191 -17.00 16.68 3.94
N VAL A 192 -15.95 16.52 3.13
CA VAL A 192 -15.21 17.66 2.52
C VAL A 192 -16.14 18.45 1.60
N SER A 193 -16.85 17.75 0.72
CA SER A 193 -17.82 18.38 -0.19
C SER A 193 -18.89 19.15 0.58
N THR A 194 -19.45 18.58 1.65
CA THR A 194 -20.44 19.26 2.50
C THR A 194 -19.87 20.53 3.15
N VAL A 195 -18.65 20.49 3.70
CA VAL A 195 -17.98 21.69 4.25
C VAL A 195 -17.83 22.76 3.18
N GLN A 196 -17.38 22.36 1.99
CA GLN A 196 -17.11 23.31 0.91
C GLN A 196 -18.39 24.01 0.46
N GLN A 197 -19.45 23.23 0.25
CA GLN A 197 -20.75 23.75 -0.19
C GLN A 197 -21.43 24.57 0.91
N ALA A 198 -21.42 24.12 2.17
CA ALA A 198 -21.98 24.86 3.29
C ALA A 198 -21.27 26.21 3.51
N SER A 199 -19.94 26.22 3.40
CA SER A 199 -19.13 27.44 3.55
C SER A 199 -19.38 28.42 2.40
N ALA A 200 -19.43 27.93 1.15
CA ALA A 200 -19.77 28.75 -0.01
C ALA A 200 -21.20 29.31 0.09
N TYR A 201 -22.15 28.51 0.57
CA TYR A 201 -23.54 28.94 0.79
C TYR A 201 -23.62 30.07 1.83
N LEU A 202 -23.00 29.88 3.00
CA LEU A 202 -22.98 30.90 4.05
C LEU A 202 -22.23 32.16 3.60
N SER A 203 -21.16 32.03 2.82
CA SER A 203 -20.39 33.17 2.28
C SER A 203 -21.26 34.06 1.40
N ARG A 204 -22.07 33.47 0.49
CA ARG A 204 -23.02 34.24 -0.35
C ARG A 204 -24.06 34.99 0.48
N GLN A 205 -24.56 34.36 1.55
CA GLN A 205 -25.50 35.01 2.46
C GLN A 205 -24.83 36.15 3.24
N ALA A 206 -23.60 35.96 3.72
CA ALA A 206 -22.84 36.98 4.45
C ALA A 206 -22.52 38.21 3.58
N ILE A 207 -22.15 38.01 2.31
CA ILE A 207 -21.95 39.10 1.33
C ILE A 207 -23.25 39.89 1.13
N THR A 208 -24.37 39.18 0.97
CA THR A 208 -25.69 39.82 0.80
C THR A 208 -26.08 40.63 2.04
N TYR A 209 -25.77 40.11 3.22
CA TYR A 209 -26.03 40.80 4.49
C TYR A 209 -25.14 42.04 4.66
N ASP A 210 -23.86 41.98 4.31
CA ASP A 210 -22.94 43.12 4.33
C ASP A 210 -23.38 44.25 3.36
N GLN A 211 -23.86 43.87 2.17
CA GLN A 211 -24.48 44.84 1.24
C GLN A 211 -25.72 45.51 1.85
N TRP A 212 -26.57 44.74 2.55
CA TRP A 212 -27.72 45.29 3.27
C TRP A 212 -27.28 46.23 4.40
N CYS A 213 -26.24 45.88 5.16
CA CYS A 213 -25.67 46.71 6.21
C CYS A 213 -25.19 48.07 5.67
N SER A 214 -24.52 48.05 4.51
CA SER A 214 -24.05 49.27 3.85
C SER A 214 -25.20 50.14 3.33
N ALA A 215 -26.24 49.53 2.75
CA ALA A 215 -27.41 50.25 2.27
C ALA A 215 -28.22 50.91 3.40
N ASN A 216 -28.22 50.33 4.61
CA ASN A 216 -28.98 50.82 5.77
C ASN A 216 -28.13 51.62 6.77
N GLN A 217 -26.87 51.97 6.45
CA GLN A 217 -25.96 52.70 7.32
C GLN A 217 -25.72 52.02 8.69
N GLN A 218 -25.79 50.68 8.76
CA GLN A 218 -25.62 49.89 10.00
C GLN A 218 -24.22 49.24 10.13
N GLN A 219 -23.24 49.77 9.41
CA GLN A 219 -21.87 49.22 9.32
C GLN A 219 -21.16 49.08 10.68
N ASN A 220 -21.57 49.86 11.69
CA ASN A 220 -20.97 49.85 13.03
C ASN A 220 -21.51 48.73 13.95
N SER A 221 -22.57 48.02 13.56
CA SER A 221 -23.09 46.89 14.35
C SER A 221 -22.12 45.70 14.37
N ALA A 222 -22.22 44.86 15.40
CA ALA A 222 -21.29 43.75 15.57
C ALA A 222 -21.43 42.73 14.44
N SER A 223 -22.67 42.41 14.05
CA SER A 223 -22.98 41.46 12.98
C SER A 223 -22.55 41.96 11.60
N CYS A 224 -22.66 43.26 11.30
CA CYS A 224 -22.21 43.81 10.02
C CYS A 224 -20.67 43.79 9.91
N ARG A 225 -19.96 44.15 10.98
CA ARG A 225 -18.49 44.01 11.02
C ARG A 225 -18.07 42.55 10.89
N TRP A 226 -18.77 41.62 11.53
CA TRP A 226 -18.50 40.20 11.35
C TRP A 226 -18.74 39.76 9.89
N ALA A 227 -19.85 40.15 9.29
CA ALA A 227 -20.22 39.74 7.93
C ALA A 227 -19.22 40.22 6.87
N ALA A 228 -18.63 41.40 7.03
CA ALA A 228 -17.54 41.88 6.17
C ALA A 228 -16.26 41.04 6.34
N ASN A 229 -15.90 40.68 7.58
CA ASN A 229 -14.64 40.03 7.89
C ASN A 229 -14.65 38.49 7.71
N VAL A 230 -15.81 37.84 7.85
CA VAL A 230 -15.93 36.37 7.81
C VAL A 230 -15.78 35.80 6.40
N GLN A 231 -15.90 36.63 5.36
CA GLN A 231 -15.95 36.22 3.95
C GLN A 231 -14.70 35.44 3.52
N GLN A 232 -13.50 35.94 3.86
CA GLN A 232 -12.25 35.25 3.53
C GLN A 232 -12.16 33.89 4.23
N LYS A 233 -12.55 33.83 5.51
CA LYS A 233 -12.54 32.58 6.28
C LYS A 233 -13.47 31.52 5.67
N LEU A 234 -14.66 31.92 5.24
CA LEU A 234 -15.60 31.01 4.57
C LEU A 234 -15.13 30.63 3.15
N LEU A 235 -14.45 31.53 2.45
CA LEU A 235 -13.81 31.23 1.17
C LEU A 235 -12.70 30.17 1.35
N ASP A 236 -11.87 30.32 2.38
CA ASP A 236 -10.83 29.35 2.71
C ASP A 236 -11.46 27.97 3.01
N TYR A 237 -12.50 27.91 3.83
CA TYR A 237 -13.22 26.65 4.10
C TYR A 237 -13.88 26.06 2.84
N SER A 238 -14.30 26.90 1.90
CA SER A 238 -14.90 26.45 0.63
C SER A 238 -13.91 25.82 -0.35
N THR A 239 -12.60 26.01 -0.15
CA THR A 239 -11.56 25.55 -1.08
C THR A 239 -10.59 24.54 -0.47
N GLN A 240 -10.52 24.46 0.86
CA GLN A 240 -9.63 23.54 1.56
C GLN A 240 -10.08 22.07 1.45
N GLY A 241 -9.09 21.17 1.41
CA GLY A 241 -9.30 19.73 1.58
C GLY A 241 -9.22 19.31 3.06
N ALA A 242 -9.58 18.06 3.36
CA ALA A 242 -9.73 17.54 4.73
C ALA A 242 -8.54 17.83 5.66
N LYS A 243 -7.30 17.67 5.17
CA LYS A 243 -6.09 17.88 6.00
C LYS A 243 -5.94 19.33 6.45
N LEU A 244 -6.20 20.29 5.56
CA LEU A 244 -6.14 21.71 5.88
C LEU A 244 -7.31 22.13 6.75
N TYR A 245 -8.51 21.59 6.48
CA TYR A 245 -9.69 21.87 7.29
C TYR A 245 -9.57 21.32 8.72
N ARG A 246 -8.93 20.16 8.92
CA ARG A 246 -8.59 19.66 10.26
C ARG A 246 -7.72 20.65 11.03
N GLU A 247 -6.77 21.30 10.36
CA GLU A 247 -5.83 22.24 10.98
C GLU A 247 -6.50 23.60 11.26
N PHE A 248 -7.10 24.19 10.22
CA PHE A 248 -7.56 25.58 10.20
C PHE A 248 -9.08 25.77 10.31
N GLY A 249 -9.86 24.70 10.30
CA GLY A 249 -11.31 24.73 10.51
C GLY A 249 -11.68 25.29 11.89
N PRO A 250 -12.98 25.45 12.20
CA PRO A 250 -13.44 25.94 13.49
C PRO A 250 -13.49 24.81 14.54
N ARG A 251 -12.95 25.02 15.75
CA ARG A 251 -13.11 24.07 16.90
C ARG A 251 -14.40 24.34 17.66
N SER A 252 -14.86 25.58 17.59
CA SER A 252 -16.03 26.10 18.30
C SER A 252 -16.77 27.08 17.41
N ALA A 253 -18.03 27.36 17.72
CA ALA A 253 -18.80 28.36 16.99
C ALA A 253 -18.13 29.75 17.06
N SER A 254 -17.53 30.09 18.20
CA SER A 254 -16.78 31.34 18.37
C SER A 254 -15.63 31.51 17.39
N ASP A 255 -15.03 30.42 16.88
CA ASP A 255 -13.95 30.52 15.91
C ASP A 255 -14.45 31.05 14.56
N VAL A 256 -15.71 30.85 14.21
CA VAL A 256 -16.30 31.41 12.98
C VAL A 256 -16.72 32.87 13.21
N TYR A 257 -17.22 33.19 14.39
CA TYR A 257 -17.60 34.56 14.76
C TYR A 257 -16.39 35.47 15.06
N SER A 258 -15.19 34.90 15.23
CA SER A 258 -13.98 35.67 15.47
C SER A 258 -13.45 36.42 14.24
N VAL A 259 -12.90 37.61 14.48
CA VAL A 259 -12.27 38.45 13.46
C VAL A 259 -10.73 38.31 13.58
N TYR A 260 -10.07 37.87 12.50
CA TYR A 260 -8.60 37.77 12.37
C TYR A 260 -7.85 37.16 13.57
N GLY A 261 -8.33 36.03 14.12
CA GLY A 261 -7.65 35.33 15.21
C GLY A 261 -7.71 36.04 16.57
N ARG A 262 -8.41 37.17 16.68
CA ARG A 262 -8.71 37.80 17.96
C ARG A 262 -9.75 36.97 18.69
N ARG A 263 -9.47 36.62 19.95
CA ARG A 263 -10.45 35.97 20.82
C ARG A 263 -11.61 36.93 21.05
N VAL A 264 -12.80 36.57 20.58
CA VAL A 264 -14.02 37.36 20.76
C VAL A 264 -14.66 36.95 22.08
N GLU A 265 -15.06 37.93 22.87
CA GLU A 265 -15.75 37.68 24.14
C GLU A 265 -17.10 37.00 23.88
N PRO A 266 -17.56 36.07 24.73
CA PRO A 266 -18.84 35.39 24.55
C PRO A 266 -20.04 36.36 24.41
N THR A 267 -19.93 37.54 25.02
CA THR A 267 -20.92 38.62 24.94
C THR A 267 -21.04 39.22 23.54
N GLU A 268 -19.93 39.37 22.80
CA GLU A 268 -19.92 39.89 21.44
C GLU A 268 -20.45 38.84 20.44
N VAL A 269 -20.11 37.55 20.64
CA VAL A 269 -20.73 36.45 19.87
C VAL A 269 -22.25 36.44 20.07
N ALA A 270 -22.73 36.59 21.31
CA ALA A 270 -24.16 36.66 21.59
C ALA A 270 -24.83 37.89 20.94
N ALA A 271 -24.14 39.03 20.89
CA ALA A 271 -24.62 40.24 20.21
C ALA A 271 -24.79 40.01 18.70
N ILE A 272 -23.76 39.49 18.03
CA ILE A 272 -23.78 39.15 16.60
C ILE A 272 -24.97 38.23 16.29
N ARG A 273 -25.10 37.14 17.03
CA ARG A 273 -26.16 36.15 16.84
C ARG A 273 -27.56 36.76 17.04
N THR A 274 -27.73 37.60 18.06
CA THR A 274 -29.00 38.30 18.33
C THR A 274 -29.36 39.28 17.20
N GLU A 275 -28.38 40.04 16.71
CA GLU A 275 -28.56 40.97 15.58
C GLU A 275 -28.95 40.22 14.31
N ILE A 276 -28.31 39.09 14.00
CA ILE A 276 -28.66 38.24 12.85
C ILE A 276 -30.07 37.66 12.99
N MET A 277 -30.45 37.20 14.19
CA MET A 277 -31.82 36.74 14.44
C MET A 277 -32.84 37.85 14.20
N SER A 278 -32.55 39.08 14.62
CA SER A 278 -33.43 40.22 14.39
C SER A 278 -33.57 40.56 12.90
N TYR A 279 -32.46 40.51 12.16
CA TYR A 279 -32.44 40.67 10.71
C TYR A 279 -33.29 39.61 10.00
N ASN A 280 -33.11 38.33 10.35
CA ASN A 280 -33.89 37.24 9.78
C ASN A 280 -35.39 37.38 10.06
N ALA A 281 -35.78 37.82 11.26
CA ALA A 281 -37.19 38.05 11.60
C ALA A 281 -37.84 39.17 10.78
N ILE A 282 -37.06 40.19 10.37
CA ILE A 282 -37.53 41.30 9.53
C ILE A 282 -37.61 40.89 8.06
N ILE A 283 -36.57 40.24 7.53
CA ILE A 283 -36.46 39.91 6.10
C ILE A 283 -37.28 38.68 5.74
N CYS A 284 -37.30 37.67 6.61
CA CYS A 284 -37.97 36.39 6.42
C CYS A 284 -38.95 36.12 7.57
N PRO A 285 -40.04 36.89 7.67
CA PRO A 285 -41.00 36.74 8.75
C PRO A 285 -41.71 35.39 8.65
N ILE A 286 -41.83 34.71 9.80
CA ILE A 286 -42.64 33.49 9.96
C ILE A 286 -43.97 33.90 10.59
N LYS A 287 -45.08 33.67 9.89
CA LYS A 287 -46.42 34.00 10.41
C LYS A 287 -47.02 32.78 11.09
N GLN A 288 -47.35 32.90 12.37
CA GLN A 288 -48.11 31.88 13.07
C GLN A 288 -49.59 31.99 12.69
N LEU A 289 -50.13 30.95 12.04
CA LEU A 289 -51.54 30.92 11.61
C LEU A 289 -52.43 30.17 12.62
N GLY A 290 -51.83 29.49 13.60
CA GLY A 290 -52.51 28.76 14.67
C GLY A 290 -51.53 27.94 15.52
N PRO A 291 -52.03 27.14 16.49
CA PRO A 291 -51.20 26.23 17.28
C PRO A 291 -50.52 25.21 16.34
N GLY A 292 -49.19 25.23 16.27
CA GLY A 292 -48.41 24.31 15.42
C GLY A 292 -48.45 24.57 13.92
N VAL A 293 -49.14 25.61 13.45
CA VAL A 293 -49.22 25.96 12.02
C VAL A 293 -48.49 27.28 11.75
N TRP A 294 -47.49 27.20 10.90
CA TRP A 294 -46.61 28.31 10.54
C TRP A 294 -46.61 28.50 9.02
N GLN A 295 -46.64 29.76 8.58
CA GLN A 295 -46.46 30.14 7.20
C GLN A 295 -45.06 30.72 7.02
N LEU A 296 -44.24 30.00 6.24
CA LEU A 296 -42.88 30.41 5.89
C LEU A 296 -42.90 31.38 4.70
N THR A 297 -42.04 32.39 4.76
CA THR A 297 -41.81 33.28 3.61
C THR A 297 -40.76 32.65 2.70
N GLN A 298 -41.11 32.30 1.46
CA GLN A 298 -40.18 31.78 0.45
C GLN A 298 -39.93 32.83 -0.63
N SER A 299 -38.66 33.21 -0.82
CA SER A 299 -38.25 34.15 -1.85
C SER A 299 -36.78 33.90 -2.23
N ALA A 300 -36.27 34.61 -3.24
CA ALA A 300 -34.84 34.55 -3.58
C ALA A 300 -33.90 34.90 -2.41
N ARG A 301 -34.40 35.62 -1.39
CA ARG A 301 -33.66 35.98 -0.17
C ARG A 301 -34.02 35.12 1.04
N CYS A 302 -35.16 34.43 1.02
CA CYS A 302 -35.64 33.61 2.13
C CYS A 302 -35.72 32.17 1.67
N LEU A 303 -34.62 31.44 1.85
CA LEU A 303 -34.48 30.06 1.43
C LEU A 303 -34.44 29.16 2.65
N MET A 304 -34.97 27.95 2.49
CA MET A 304 -34.77 26.90 3.47
C MET A 304 -33.33 26.40 3.34
N THR A 305 -32.61 26.34 4.46
CA THR A 305 -31.25 25.81 4.45
C THR A 305 -31.29 24.31 4.18
N PRO A 306 -30.47 23.79 3.23
CA PRO A 306 -30.38 22.36 3.01
C PRO A 306 -30.04 21.61 4.31
N ALA A 307 -30.73 20.48 4.54
CA ALA A 307 -30.57 19.70 5.77
C ALA A 307 -29.12 19.23 6.00
N GLU A 308 -28.38 18.98 4.91
CA GLU A 308 -26.96 18.61 4.94
C GLU A 308 -26.06 19.69 5.56
N TYR A 309 -26.48 20.96 5.56
CA TYR A 309 -25.75 22.07 6.16
C TYR A 309 -26.32 22.47 7.53
N CYS A 310 -27.38 21.80 7.99
CA CYS A 310 -28.23 22.20 9.11
C CYS A 310 -28.60 20.95 9.95
N PHE A 311 -27.59 20.21 10.39
CA PHE A 311 -27.77 18.97 11.16
C PHE A 311 -27.26 19.05 12.61
N ALA A 312 -26.56 20.13 12.98
CA ALA A 312 -26.01 20.34 14.31
C ALA A 312 -26.66 21.54 14.98
N PHE A 313 -26.87 21.45 16.30
CA PHE A 313 -27.54 22.48 17.07
C PHE A 313 -26.54 23.53 17.59
N PRO A 314 -26.92 24.81 17.58
CA PRO A 314 -26.07 25.85 18.15
C PRO A 314 -26.02 25.79 19.67
N GLU A 315 -24.95 26.36 20.23
CA GLU A 315 -24.85 26.58 21.67
C GLU A 315 -26.00 27.49 22.16
N PRO A 316 -26.53 27.25 23.38
CA PRO A 316 -27.68 27.99 23.90
C PRO A 316 -27.41 29.50 23.94
N LEU A 317 -28.27 30.29 23.30
CA LEU A 317 -28.30 31.74 23.48
C LEU A 317 -29.13 32.05 24.73
N ARG A 318 -28.49 32.65 25.75
CA ARG A 318 -29.16 33.00 27.02
C ARG A 318 -29.88 31.81 27.68
N GLY A 319 -29.28 30.62 27.61
CA GLY A 319 -29.81 29.40 28.22
C GLY A 319 -30.99 28.75 27.47
N LYS A 320 -31.33 29.22 26.26
CA LYS A 320 -32.36 28.60 25.41
C LYS A 320 -31.73 28.09 24.11
N ILE A 321 -31.99 26.83 23.78
CA ILE A 321 -31.69 26.25 22.47
C ILE A 321 -32.97 26.38 21.65
N LYS A 322 -32.93 27.14 20.55
CA LYS A 322 -33.98 27.10 19.54
C LYS A 322 -33.75 25.89 18.65
N SER A 323 -34.22 24.72 19.08
CA SER A 323 -34.11 23.46 18.31
C SER A 323 -35.05 23.40 17.10
N ASP A 324 -35.92 24.40 16.95
CA ASP A 324 -37.01 24.54 15.97
C ASP A 324 -36.59 25.20 14.65
N GLN A 325 -35.33 25.64 14.51
CA GLN A 325 -34.84 26.33 13.30
C GLN A 325 -34.62 25.43 12.08
N ILE A 326 -34.64 24.10 12.26
CA ILE A 326 -34.46 23.15 11.16
C ILE A 326 -35.72 23.18 10.28
N GLY A 327 -35.57 23.61 9.02
CA GLY A 327 -36.66 23.73 8.05
C GLY A 327 -37.32 25.12 8.01
N GLU A 328 -36.86 26.07 8.82
CA GLU A 328 -37.27 27.48 8.70
C GLU A 328 -36.58 28.15 7.49
N THR A 329 -37.23 29.17 6.92
CA THR A 329 -36.59 30.01 5.90
C THR A 329 -35.82 31.14 6.58
N ALA A 330 -34.57 31.34 6.18
CA ALA A 330 -33.71 32.39 6.71
C ALA A 330 -32.99 33.14 5.58
N ALA A 331 -32.68 34.41 5.81
CA ALA A 331 -31.84 35.20 4.91
C ALA A 331 -30.35 34.94 5.17
N LEU A 332 -29.99 34.73 6.43
CA LEU A 332 -28.65 34.38 6.87
C LEU A 332 -28.69 33.22 7.87
N SER A 333 -28.23 32.06 7.43
CA SER A 333 -28.40 30.78 8.14
C SER A 333 -27.20 30.44 9.04
N SER A 334 -26.61 31.44 9.69
CA SER A 334 -25.39 31.23 10.50
C SER A 334 -25.65 30.34 11.72
N GLU A 335 -26.82 30.43 12.34
CA GLU A 335 -27.20 29.63 13.53
C GLU A 335 -27.21 28.12 13.30
N CYS A 336 -27.41 27.66 12.07
CA CYS A 336 -27.37 26.24 11.75
C CYS A 336 -26.11 25.79 11.03
N ILE A 337 -25.56 26.64 10.14
CA ILE A 337 -24.37 26.29 9.36
C ILE A 337 -23.11 26.31 10.23
N VAL A 338 -22.96 27.29 11.14
CA VAL A 338 -21.76 27.39 11.99
C VAL A 338 -21.57 26.16 12.87
N PRO A 339 -22.60 25.68 13.60
CA PRO A 339 -22.48 24.42 14.35
C PRO A 339 -22.20 23.21 13.46
N ALA A 340 -22.80 23.15 12.26
CA ALA A 340 -22.56 22.06 11.32
C ALA A 340 -21.10 22.04 10.85
N LEU A 341 -20.48 23.19 10.58
CA LEU A 341 -19.07 23.28 10.23
C LEU A 341 -18.16 22.77 11.36
N VAL A 342 -18.47 23.10 12.62
CA VAL A 342 -17.73 22.58 13.79
C VAL A 342 -17.86 21.06 13.89
N ALA A 343 -19.09 20.54 13.78
CA ALA A 343 -19.33 19.09 13.82
C ALA A 343 -18.66 18.35 12.64
N LEU A 344 -18.65 18.95 11.45
CA LEU A 344 -17.97 18.40 10.27
C LEU A 344 -16.45 18.35 10.47
N ARG A 345 -15.84 19.34 11.14
CA ARG A 345 -14.41 19.26 11.47
C ARG A 345 -14.11 18.05 12.33
N GLU A 346 -14.85 17.87 13.43
CA GLU A 346 -14.66 16.73 14.33
C GLU A 346 -14.87 15.39 13.58
N ARG A 347 -15.87 15.33 12.70
CA ARG A 347 -16.11 14.17 11.84
C ARG A 347 -14.94 13.91 10.89
N GLN A 348 -14.42 14.93 10.20
CA GLN A 348 -13.28 14.80 9.31
C GLN A 348 -12.01 14.39 10.05
N GLU A 349 -11.78 14.87 11.27
CA GLU A 349 -10.66 14.46 12.09
C GLU A 349 -10.71 12.96 12.42
N LYS A 350 -11.88 12.47 12.87
CA LYS A 350 -12.10 11.03 13.11
C LYS A 350 -11.91 10.20 11.84
N LEU A 351 -12.47 10.66 10.71
CA LEU A 351 -12.35 9.97 9.43
C LEU A 351 -10.92 9.97 8.90
N LEU A 352 -10.16 11.06 9.04
CA LEU A 352 -8.76 11.13 8.67
C LEU A 352 -7.91 10.12 9.45
N ASN A 353 -8.17 9.98 10.75
CA ASN A 353 -7.48 8.99 11.58
C ASN A 353 -7.81 7.56 11.12
N LYS A 354 -9.10 7.26 10.89
CA LYS A 354 -9.54 5.95 10.37
C LYS A 354 -8.93 5.62 9.01
N VAL A 355 -8.98 6.56 8.05
CA VAL A 355 -8.37 6.37 6.74
C VAL A 355 -6.87 6.14 6.89
N SER A 356 -6.17 6.88 7.74
CA SER A 356 -4.74 6.64 7.99
C SER A 356 -4.47 5.24 8.57
N GLU A 357 -5.29 4.78 9.53
CA GLU A 357 -5.19 3.44 10.10
C GLU A 357 -5.46 2.34 9.06
N ASP A 358 -6.48 2.52 8.23
CA ASP A 358 -6.84 1.60 7.16
C ASP A 358 -5.73 1.47 6.12
N LEU A 359 -5.15 2.61 5.72
CA LEU A 359 -4.03 2.65 4.79
C LEU A 359 -2.79 1.94 5.37
N ASN A 360 -2.55 2.05 6.68
CA ASN A 360 -1.47 1.34 7.37
C ASN A 360 -1.74 -0.17 7.48
N ALA A 361 -2.96 -0.56 7.87
CA ALA A 361 -3.34 -1.97 8.00
C ALA A 361 -3.19 -2.73 6.68
N LYS A 362 -3.47 -2.06 5.56
CA LYS A 362 -3.30 -2.58 4.21
C LYS A 362 -1.85 -3.06 3.95
N HIS A 363 -0.85 -2.38 4.49
CA HIS A 363 0.57 -2.76 4.37
C HIS A 363 0.97 -4.01 5.19
N TYR A 364 0.15 -4.48 6.13
CA TYR A 364 0.42 -5.75 6.81
C TYR A 364 -0.31 -6.92 6.12
N ARG A 365 -1.41 -6.65 5.42
CA ARG A 365 -2.25 -7.67 4.75
C ARG A 365 -1.54 -8.36 3.58
N TRP A 366 -0.61 -7.71 2.86
CA TRP A 366 0.11 -8.38 1.76
C TRP A 366 0.98 -9.56 2.23
N ILE A 367 1.55 -9.48 3.45
CA ILE A 367 2.30 -10.59 4.06
C ILE A 367 1.36 -11.77 4.28
N TYR A 368 0.14 -11.51 4.77
CA TYR A 368 -0.86 -12.55 4.90
C TYR A 368 -1.21 -13.17 3.55
N TYR A 369 -1.43 -12.38 2.49
CA TYR A 369 -1.73 -12.94 1.17
C TYR A 369 -0.59 -13.81 0.63
N LEU A 370 0.67 -13.49 0.94
CA LEU A 370 1.82 -14.34 0.61
C LEU A 370 1.86 -15.64 1.42
N LEU A 371 1.54 -15.59 2.72
CA LEU A 371 1.43 -16.80 3.53
C LEU A 371 0.24 -17.66 3.08
N PHE A 372 -0.89 -17.03 2.79
CA PHE A 372 -2.08 -17.69 2.28
C PHE A 372 -1.80 -18.40 0.95
N SER A 373 -1.05 -17.79 0.04
CA SER A 373 -0.69 -18.42 -1.23
C SER A 373 0.17 -19.68 -1.05
N LEU A 374 1.07 -19.72 -0.05
CA LEU A 374 1.76 -20.96 0.35
C LEU A 374 0.76 -22.03 0.80
N VAL A 375 -0.25 -21.65 1.60
CA VAL A 375 -1.28 -22.58 2.07
C VAL A 375 -2.14 -23.11 0.91
N VAL A 376 -2.50 -22.26 -0.07
CA VAL A 376 -3.16 -22.67 -1.32
C VAL A 376 -2.32 -23.69 -2.06
N GLY A 377 -1.02 -23.40 -2.25
CA GLY A 377 -0.07 -24.29 -2.91
C GLY A 377 0.01 -25.66 -2.23
N GLY A 378 0.09 -25.69 -0.90
CA GLY A 378 0.11 -26.94 -0.14
C GLY A 378 -1.20 -27.73 -0.28
N LYS A 379 -2.37 -27.07 -0.28
CA LYS A 379 -3.66 -27.77 -0.50
C LYS A 379 -3.67 -28.46 -1.87
N ILE A 380 -3.20 -27.77 -2.92
CA ILE A 380 -3.06 -28.35 -4.27
C ILE A 380 -2.10 -29.54 -4.24
N ALA A 381 -0.99 -29.45 -3.50
CA ALA A 381 -0.04 -30.55 -3.36
C ALA A 381 -0.66 -31.78 -2.66
N ILE A 382 -1.47 -31.61 -1.63
CA ILE A 382 -2.18 -32.73 -0.98
C ILE A 382 -3.10 -33.44 -1.97
N SER A 383 -3.87 -32.67 -2.75
CA SER A 383 -4.70 -33.24 -3.81
C SER A 383 -3.86 -33.97 -4.87
N THR A 384 -2.70 -33.42 -5.24
CA THR A 384 -1.75 -34.05 -6.18
C THR A 384 -1.22 -35.38 -5.63
N VAL A 385 -0.84 -35.40 -4.35
CA VAL A 385 -0.34 -36.58 -3.63
C VAL A 385 -1.40 -37.67 -3.55
N LYS A 386 -2.66 -37.31 -3.28
CA LYS A 386 -3.81 -38.23 -3.28
C LYS A 386 -4.10 -38.78 -4.68
N LEU A 387 -4.12 -37.93 -5.70
CA LEU A 387 -4.40 -38.32 -7.09
C LEU A 387 -3.38 -39.35 -7.63
N LEU A 388 -2.11 -39.23 -7.20
CA LEU A 388 -1.04 -40.15 -7.58
C LEU A 388 -0.82 -41.29 -6.57
N ALA A 389 -1.75 -41.46 -5.62
CA ALA A 389 -1.72 -42.47 -4.57
C ALA A 389 -0.35 -42.61 -3.89
N MET A 390 0.30 -41.47 -3.61
CA MET A 390 1.69 -41.49 -3.15
C MET A 390 1.86 -42.20 -1.79
N HIS A 391 0.81 -42.22 -0.97
CA HIS A 391 0.76 -42.88 0.33
C HIS A 391 0.78 -44.41 0.25
N LEU A 392 0.41 -45.00 -0.89
CA LEU A 392 0.44 -46.46 -1.11
C LEU A 392 1.79 -46.97 -1.62
N ARG A 393 2.76 -46.07 -1.86
CA ARG A 393 4.07 -46.45 -2.41
C ARG A 393 4.90 -47.21 -1.36
N THR A 394 5.61 -48.23 -1.83
CA THR A 394 6.49 -49.05 -0.98
C THR A 394 7.71 -48.25 -0.48
N GLU A 395 8.34 -48.75 0.59
CA GLU A 395 9.54 -48.15 1.21
C GLU A 395 10.64 -47.80 0.19
N THR A 396 10.89 -48.69 -0.78
CA THR A 396 11.89 -48.53 -1.85
C THR A 396 11.51 -47.50 -2.92
N GLU A 397 10.21 -47.21 -3.06
CA GLU A 397 9.69 -46.19 -3.98
C GLU A 397 9.47 -44.82 -3.32
N SER A 398 9.43 -44.77 -1.99
CA SER A 398 9.39 -43.55 -1.18
C SER A 398 10.79 -42.96 -0.97
N ARG A 399 10.89 -41.70 -0.51
CA ARG A 399 12.18 -41.02 -0.23
C ARG A 399 13.07 -40.87 -1.47
N ARG A 400 12.46 -40.68 -2.64
CA ARG A 400 13.19 -40.51 -3.91
C ARG A 400 14.12 -39.29 -3.86
N SER A 401 13.70 -38.25 -3.14
CA SER A 401 14.53 -37.07 -2.87
C SER A 401 15.84 -37.40 -2.15
N LEU A 402 15.81 -38.26 -1.14
CA LEU A 402 17.00 -38.67 -0.39
C LEU A 402 17.95 -39.53 -1.23
N TYR A 403 17.42 -40.41 -2.08
CA TYR A 403 18.26 -41.18 -3.02
C TYR A 403 18.95 -40.25 -4.02
N LEU A 404 18.23 -39.29 -4.60
CA LEU A 404 18.83 -38.28 -5.46
C LEU A 404 19.86 -37.43 -4.72
N LEU A 405 19.57 -36.97 -3.51
CA LEU A 405 20.52 -36.21 -2.69
C LEU A 405 21.79 -37.01 -2.37
N LYS A 406 21.66 -38.30 -2.03
CA LYS A 406 22.81 -39.20 -1.84
C LYS A 406 23.60 -39.37 -3.13
N GLN A 407 22.93 -39.52 -4.26
CA GLN A 407 23.55 -39.67 -5.57
C GLN A 407 24.26 -38.38 -6.00
N PHE A 408 23.63 -37.21 -5.84
CA PHE A 408 24.26 -35.91 -6.09
C PHE A 408 25.43 -35.64 -5.15
N ARG A 409 25.32 -35.98 -3.86
CA ARG A 409 26.44 -35.88 -2.91
C ARG A 409 27.60 -36.78 -3.34
N SER A 410 27.32 -38.01 -3.77
CA SER A 410 28.35 -38.91 -4.29
C SER A 410 29.01 -38.40 -5.57
N LEU A 411 28.23 -37.80 -6.49
CA LEU A 411 28.71 -37.18 -7.72
C LEU A 411 29.51 -35.90 -7.46
N ALA A 412 29.07 -35.05 -6.53
CA ALA A 412 29.80 -33.86 -6.11
C ALA A 412 31.13 -34.23 -5.43
N LEU A 413 31.14 -35.28 -4.61
CA LEU A 413 32.37 -35.83 -4.02
C LEU A 413 33.28 -36.49 -5.08
N LEU A 414 32.72 -37.12 -6.11
CA LEU A 414 33.48 -37.64 -7.26
C LEU A 414 34.09 -36.51 -8.09
N LEU A 415 33.31 -35.49 -8.43
CA LEU A 415 33.76 -34.32 -9.18
C LEU A 415 34.81 -33.53 -8.40
N SER A 416 34.64 -33.35 -7.08
CA SER A 416 35.65 -32.70 -6.25
C SER A 416 36.95 -33.50 -6.19
N ARG A 417 36.87 -34.85 -6.12
CA ARG A 417 38.05 -35.73 -6.25
C ARG A 417 38.71 -35.65 -7.62
N TYR A 418 37.92 -35.56 -8.70
CA TYR A 418 38.44 -35.38 -10.06
C TYR A 418 39.14 -34.03 -10.23
N CYS A 419 38.51 -32.92 -9.79
CA CYS A 419 39.13 -31.60 -9.77
C CYS A 419 40.41 -31.58 -8.93
N PHE A 420 40.41 -32.18 -7.75
CA PHE A 420 41.59 -32.25 -6.90
C PHE A 420 42.71 -33.07 -7.55
N SER A 421 42.37 -34.16 -8.24
CA SER A 421 43.33 -34.97 -9.00
C SER A 421 43.90 -34.23 -10.22
N ALA A 422 43.09 -33.41 -10.91
CA ALA A 422 43.49 -32.60 -12.05
C ALA A 422 44.43 -31.47 -11.61
N VAL A 423 44.11 -30.78 -10.52
CA VAL A 423 44.97 -29.76 -9.89
C VAL A 423 46.29 -30.38 -9.44
N ARG A 424 46.27 -31.57 -8.83
CA ARG A 424 47.49 -32.29 -8.44
C ARG A 424 48.36 -32.65 -9.65
N ARG A 425 47.78 -33.13 -10.76
CA ARG A 425 48.52 -33.39 -12.01
C ARG A 425 49.10 -32.11 -12.61
N TYR A 426 48.36 -31.00 -12.56
CA TYR A 426 48.82 -29.70 -13.04
C TYR A 426 50.00 -29.17 -12.20
N MET A 427 49.94 -29.32 -10.88
CA MET A 427 51.06 -28.97 -9.99
C MET A 427 52.30 -29.84 -10.22
N VAL A 428 52.13 -31.15 -10.45
CA VAL A 428 53.26 -32.06 -10.76
C VAL A 428 53.89 -31.71 -12.11
N TRP A 429 53.08 -31.42 -13.12
CA TRP A 429 53.55 -30.96 -14.43
C TRP A 429 54.29 -29.61 -14.32
N GLY A 430 53.75 -28.66 -13.57
CA GLY A 430 54.39 -27.37 -13.27
C GLY A 430 55.74 -27.53 -12.55
N ARG A 431 55.84 -28.44 -11.56
CA ARG A 431 57.13 -28.77 -10.92
C ARG A 431 58.13 -29.41 -11.90
N GLY A 432 57.65 -30.22 -12.85
CA GLY A 432 58.46 -30.80 -13.93
C GLY A 432 59.04 -29.74 -14.86
N GLN A 433 58.22 -28.78 -15.28
CA GLN A 433 58.66 -27.66 -16.14
C GLN A 433 59.64 -26.72 -15.42
N MET A 434 59.39 -26.41 -14.14
CA MET A 434 60.29 -25.61 -13.31
C MET A 434 61.67 -26.28 -13.11
N ARG A 435 61.72 -27.62 -13.01
CA ARG A 435 62.99 -28.37 -12.99
C ARG A 435 63.74 -28.26 -14.31
N LYS A 436 63.06 -28.39 -15.45
CA LYS A 436 63.67 -28.24 -16.78
C LYS A 436 64.20 -26.81 -17.00
N ALA A 437 63.43 -25.79 -16.62
CA ALA A 437 63.84 -24.39 -16.70
C ALA A 437 65.07 -24.09 -15.84
N ARG A 438 65.15 -24.64 -14.61
CA ARG A 438 66.35 -24.50 -13.76
C ARG A 438 67.59 -25.17 -14.36
N ILE A 439 67.43 -26.32 -15.01
CA ILE A 439 68.53 -26.99 -15.71
C ILE A 439 68.99 -26.14 -16.90
N TYR A 440 68.05 -25.61 -17.68
CA TYR A 440 68.33 -24.75 -18.82
C TYR A 440 69.04 -23.44 -18.41
N PHE A 441 68.59 -22.78 -17.35
CA PHE A 441 69.24 -21.60 -16.79
C PHE A 441 70.65 -21.89 -16.27
N ARG A 442 70.88 -23.06 -15.65
CA ARG A 442 72.23 -23.47 -15.22
C ARG A 442 73.16 -23.73 -16.42
N LEU A 443 72.64 -24.25 -17.52
CA LEU A 443 73.40 -24.46 -18.76
C LEU A 443 73.76 -23.14 -19.44
N ILE A 444 72.82 -22.20 -19.54
CA ILE A 444 73.08 -20.86 -20.06
C ILE A 444 74.12 -20.12 -19.21
N ARG A 445 73.99 -20.17 -17.87
CA ARG A 445 74.96 -19.53 -16.97
C ARG A 445 76.38 -20.10 -17.14
N ARG A 446 76.51 -21.42 -17.31
CA ARG A 446 77.80 -22.06 -17.61
C ARG A 446 78.38 -21.66 -18.97
N GLN A 447 77.55 -21.49 -19.99
CA GLN A 447 78.00 -20.99 -21.29
C GLN A 447 78.43 -19.52 -21.23
N HIS A 448 77.73 -18.71 -20.45
CA HIS A 448 78.06 -17.29 -20.29
C HIS A 448 79.35 -17.08 -19.49
N GLN A 449 79.63 -17.92 -18.48
CA GLN A 449 80.87 -17.87 -17.71
C GLN A 449 82.10 -18.24 -18.57
N ARG A 450 81.98 -19.28 -19.42
CA ARG A 450 83.06 -19.65 -20.37
C ARG A 450 83.38 -18.59 -21.43
N LYS A 451 82.46 -17.64 -21.68
CA LYS A 451 82.66 -16.51 -22.59
C LYS A 451 83.32 -15.30 -21.94
N ILE A 452 83.44 -15.28 -20.62
CA ILE A 452 84.07 -14.18 -19.86
C ILE A 452 85.51 -14.55 -19.49
N ASP A 453 85.82 -15.84 -19.38
CA ASP A 453 87.16 -16.37 -19.07
C ASP A 453 88.06 -16.59 -20.31
N HIS A 454 87.58 -16.24 -21.50
CA HIS A 454 88.31 -16.20 -22.78
C HIS A 454 88.28 -14.79 -23.33
#